data_AF-A0A2V5JPJ7-F1
#
_entry.id   AF-A0A2V5JPJ7-F1
#
_cell.length_a   1.000
_cell.length_b   1.000
_cell.length_c   1.000
_cell.angle_alpha   90.00
_cell.angle_beta   90.00
_cell.angle_gamma   90.00
#
_symmetry.space_group_name_H-M   'P 1'
#
loop_
_entity.id
_entity.type
_entity.pdbx_description
1 polymer ?
#
loop_
_entity_poly.entity_id
_entity_poly.type
_entity_poly.pdbx_seq_one_letter_code
_entity_poly.pdbx_strand_id
1 'polypeptide(L)' 'MRSFGQQIRHPFSGVALAYKHRIPGEILHIIATHSHEGDKVERSIESIIFHHADFVDFDIAKVLGKRTAKKL' A
#
# COMPACT_ATOMS: atom_id res chain seq x y z
N MET A 1 -3.56 22.21 -9.64
CA MET A 1 -3.74 21.55 -8.32
C MET A 1 -2.86 20.31 -8.33
N ARG A 2 -1.71 20.33 -7.64
CA ARG A 2 -0.89 19.11 -7.48
C ARG A 2 -1.80 18.06 -6.84
N SER A 3 -2.01 16.92 -7.51
CA SER A 3 -2.98 15.91 -7.09
C SER A 3 -2.71 15.53 -5.64
N PHE A 4 -3.75 15.42 -4.82
CA PHE A 4 -3.70 15.09 -3.39
C PHE A 4 -2.65 13.99 -3.03
N GLY A 5 -2.47 12.97 -3.90
CA GLY A 5 -1.46 11.92 -3.74
C GLY A 5 0.02 12.34 -3.85
N GLN A 6 0.32 13.59 -4.21
CA GLN A 6 1.68 14.15 -4.15
C GLN A 6 1.99 14.78 -2.79
N GLN A 7 0.96 15.12 -2.01
CA GLN A 7 1.10 15.81 -0.72
C GLN A 7 1.14 14.84 0.46
N ILE A 8 0.50 13.68 0.32
CA ILE A 8 0.43 12.65 1.35
C ILE A 8 0.84 11.30 0.78
N ARG A 9 1.47 10.45 1.59
CA ARG A 9 1.79 9.09 1.18
C ARG A 9 0.52 8.27 0.98
N HIS A 10 0.55 7.36 0.02
CA HIS A 10 -0.61 6.57 -0.38
C HIS A 10 -1.34 5.84 0.78
N PRO A 11 -0.67 5.34 1.85
CA PRO A 11 -1.38 4.68 2.96
C PRO A 11 -2.37 5.63 3.65
N PHE A 12 -1.99 6.89 3.89
CA PHE A 12 -2.88 7.89 4.50
C PHE A 12 -4.09 8.20 3.63
N SER A 13 -3.89 8.36 2.31
CA SER A 13 -5.01 8.58 1.39
C SER A 13 -5.96 7.37 1.33
N GLY A 14 -5.40 6.15 1.42
CA GLY A 14 -6.19 4.92 1.46
C GLY A 14 -7.01 4.81 2.74
N VAL A 15 -6.42 5.10 3.90
CA VAL A 15 -7.14 5.13 5.19
C VAL A 15 -8.28 6.15 5.15
N ALA A 16 -8.03 7.37 4.66
CA ALA A 16 -9.06 8.41 4.58
C ALA A 16 -10.25 7.98 3.70
N LEU A 17 -9.97 7.34 2.56
CA LEU A 17 -11.00 6.78 1.68
C LEU A 17 -11.78 5.65 2.38
N ALA A 18 -11.10 4.66 2.96
CA ALA A 18 -11.73 3.53 3.61
C ALA A 18 -12.56 3.94 4.84
N TYR A 19 -12.06 4.90 5.62
CA TYR A 19 -12.77 5.46 6.78
C TYR A 19 -14.11 6.10 6.38
N LYS A 20 -14.16 6.83 5.25
CA LYS A 20 -15.41 7.40 4.71
C LYS A 20 -16.48 6.33 4.44
N HIS A 21 -16.06 5.11 4.12
CA HIS A 21 -16.92 3.96 3.88
C HIS A 21 -17.16 3.09 5.12
N ARG A 22 -16.76 3.55 6.31
CA ARG A 22 -16.94 2.85 7.60
C ARG A 22 -16.32 1.46 7.61
N ILE A 23 -15.18 1.30 6.94
CA ILE A 23 -14.40 0.07 6.97
C ILE A 23 -13.87 -0.15 8.41
N PRO A 24 -13.88 -1.40 8.93
CA PRO A 24 -13.45 -1.71 10.29
C PRO A 24 -11.99 -1.29 10.59
N GLY A 25 -11.72 -0.97 11.85
CA GLY A 25 -10.43 -0.42 12.30
C GLY A 25 -9.24 -1.36 12.02
N GLU A 26 -9.45 -2.67 12.14
CA GLU A 26 -8.46 -3.70 11.82
C GLU A 26 -8.03 -3.67 10.34
N ILE A 27 -8.96 -3.35 9.43
CA ILE A 27 -8.65 -3.20 8.00
C ILE A 27 -7.99 -1.85 7.74
N LEU A 28 -8.43 -0.79 8.42
CA LEU A 28 -7.76 0.52 8.36
C LEU A 28 -6.30 0.42 8.83
N HIS A 29 -6.01 -0.41 9.83
CA HIS A 29 -4.65 -0.69 10.30
C HIS A 29 -3.79 -1.34 9.23
N ILE A 30 -4.31 -2.35 8.53
CA ILE A 30 -3.62 -2.98 7.39
C ILE A 30 -3.31 -1.93 6.31
N ILE A 31 -4.30 -1.11 5.94
CA ILE A 31 -4.10 -0.05 4.94
C ILE A 31 -3.04 0.96 5.42
N ALA A 32 -3.06 1.35 6.70
CA ALA A 32 -2.12 2.30 7.25
C ALA A 32 -0.68 1.76 7.28
N THR A 33 -0.50 0.45 7.50
CA THR A 33 0.79 -0.15 7.86
C THR A 33 1.37 -1.12 6.83
N HIS A 34 0.70 -1.32 5.68
CA HIS A 34 1.20 -2.20 4.60
C HIS A 34 2.52 -1.74 3.95
N SER A 35 2.92 -0.48 4.12
CA SER A 35 4.18 0.08 3.57
C SER A 35 5.13 0.53 4.69
N HIS A 36 6.07 1.44 4.41
CA HIS A 36 7.07 1.93 5.35
C HIS A 36 6.52 2.58 6.62
N GLU A 37 5.27 3.06 6.59
CA GLU A 37 4.55 3.56 7.77
C GLU A 37 4.52 2.50 8.88
N GLY A 38 4.36 1.23 8.50
CA GLY A 38 4.37 0.10 9.43
C GLY A 38 5.73 -0.20 10.05
N ASP A 39 6.83 0.43 9.62
CA ASP A 39 8.16 0.20 10.22
C ASP A 39 8.32 0.95 11.55
N LYS A 40 7.44 1.93 11.81
CA LYS A 40 7.45 2.76 13.02
C LYS A 40 6.35 2.40 14.02
N VAL A 41 5.54 1.39 13.70
CA VAL A 41 4.40 0.93 14.52
C VAL A 41 4.31 -0.60 14.47
N GLU A 42 3.61 -1.19 15.42
CA GLU A 42 3.39 -2.64 15.40
C GLU A 42 2.36 -3.02 14.32
N ARG A 43 2.73 -3.94 13.43
CA ARG A 43 1.82 -4.52 12.44
C ARG A 43 1.00 -5.64 13.08
N SER A 44 -0.28 -5.75 12.71
CA SER A 44 -1.04 -6.97 13.01
C SER A 44 -0.51 -8.15 12.17
N ILE A 45 -0.88 -9.38 12.53
CA ILE A 45 -0.52 -10.59 11.77
C ILE A 45 -0.98 -10.47 10.31
N GLU A 46 -2.21 -10.03 10.09
CA GLU A 46 -2.80 -9.83 8.78
C GLU A 46 -2.04 -8.75 8.00
N SER A 47 -1.61 -7.68 8.67
CA SER A 47 -0.83 -6.64 8.01
C SER A 47 0.58 -7.08 7.66
N ILE A 48 1.20 -7.97 8.44
CA ILE A 48 2.50 -8.58 8.10
C ILE A 48 2.35 -9.42 6.82
N ILE A 49 1.33 -10.29 6.78
CA ILE A 49 1.04 -11.11 5.60
C ILE A 49 0.78 -10.22 4.37
N PHE A 50 -0.08 -9.20 4.53
CA PHE A 50 -0.45 -8.30 3.44
C PHE A 50 0.75 -7.50 2.92
N HIS A 51 1.60 -6.98 3.81
CA HIS A 51 2.83 -6.28 3.44
C HIS A 51 3.71 -7.15 2.54
N HIS A 52 3.97 -8.40 2.92
CA HIS A 52 4.80 -9.28 2.10
C HIS A 52 4.14 -9.63 0.76
N ALA A 53 2.83 -9.87 0.75
CA ALA A 53 2.10 -10.14 -0.49
C ALA A 53 2.15 -8.95 -1.47
N ASP A 54 1.96 -7.72 -0.98
CA ASP A 54 2.03 -6.48 -1.76
C ASP A 54 3.39 -6.29 -2.42
N PHE A 55 4.48 -6.47 -1.66
CA PHE A 55 5.84 -6.35 -2.20
C PHE A 55 6.20 -7.43 -3.22
N VAL A 56 5.72 -8.67 -3.03
CA VAL A 56 5.88 -9.75 -4.00
C VAL A 56 5.20 -9.39 -5.32
N ASP A 57 3.94 -8.94 -5.28
CA ASP A 57 3.20 -8.52 -6.47
C ASP A 57 3.89 -7.33 -7.18
N PHE A 58 4.32 -6.33 -6.41
CA PHE A 58 5.04 -5.17 -6.92
C PHE A 58 6.34 -5.55 -7.66
N ASP A 59 7.12 -6.48 -7.11
CA ASP A 59 8.36 -6.93 -7.76
C ASP A 59 8.08 -7.73 -9.03
N ILE A 60 7.02 -8.55 -9.06
CA ILE A 60 6.56 -9.23 -10.28
C ILE A 60 6.19 -8.19 -11.35
N ALA A 61 5.37 -7.20 -10.98
CA ALA A 61 4.96 -6.13 -11.90
C ALA A 61 6.16 -5.37 -12.48
N LYS A 62 7.19 -5.08 -11.67
CA LYS A 62 8.43 -4.45 -12.14
C LYS A 62 9.21 -5.32 -13.12
N VAL A 63 9.31 -6.63 -12.87
CA VAL A 63 9.97 -7.57 -13.80
C VAL A 63 9.23 -7.61 -15.12
N LEU A 64 7.89 -7.72 -15.10
CA LEU A 64 7.07 -7.76 -16.30
C LEU A 64 7.17 -6.44 -17.09
N GLY A 65 7.10 -5.29 -16.42
CA GLY A 65 7.24 -3.98 -17.06
C GLY A 65 8.58 -3.81 -17.78
N LYS A 66 9.69 -4.21 -17.15
CA LYS A 66 11.03 -4.20 -17.79
C LYS A 66 11.10 -5.12 -19.01
N ARG A 67 10.48 -6.30 -18.96
CA ARG A 67 10.44 -7.25 -20.09
C ARG A 67 9.66 -6.68 -21.28
N THR A 68 8.55 -6.00 -21.03
CA THR A 68 7.77 -5.32 -22.07
C THR A 68 8.56 -4.18 -22.70
N ALA A 69 9.21 -3.34 -21.90
CA ALA A 69 10.02 -2.22 -22.40
C ALA A 69 11.22 -2.65 -23.26
N LYS A 70 11.81 -3.83 -22.98
CA LYS A 70 12.93 -4.39 -23.77
C LYS A 70 12.48 -5.03 -25.10
N LYS A 71 11.19 -5.33 -25.26
CA LYS A 71 10.62 -5.88 -26.50
C LYS A 71 10.22 -4.80 -27.52
N LEU A 72 10.18 -3.54 -27.10
CA LEU A 72 10.02 -2.35 -27.95
C LEU A 72 11.40 -1.84 -28.38
#